data_AF-A0A7X8L0L6-F1
#
_entry.id   AF-A0A7X8L0L6-F1
#
_cell.length_a   1.000
_cell.length_b   1.000
_cell.length_c   1.000
_cell.angle_alpha   90.00
_cell.angle_beta   90.00
_cell.angle_gamma   90.00
#
_symmetry.space_group_name_H-M   'P 1'
#
loop_
_entity.id
_entity.type
_entity.pdbx_description
1 polymer ?
#
loop_
_entity_poly.entity_id
_entity_poly.type
_entity_poly.pdbx_seq_one_letter_code
_entity_poly.pdbx_strand_id
1 'polypeptide(L)'
;MADNRYKEYDDSRDPSSYDGYNWDYDETEASYGPDPYNMPPYPDSDYGDSYGPEPFADAPYRGQNERYDDYYAEENISDAESPGANLSENDLIDLIDRIEHLVLESRTLPFSNNVVVDREELLFLVGSLRDNLPDEIRRARWLIAQNQQVIEESRRIADTIIRQAERHEATMINEHEITLQARQRANQTIEAANHSARQIREGALEYAGKRLDVLEDQLTAILVMIQKNKKELR
;
A
#
# COMPACT_ATOMS: atom_id res chain seq x y z
N MET A 1 20.13 -0.87 -45.34
CA MET A 1 20.73 0.00 -44.31
C MET A 1 19.60 0.54 -43.46
N ALA A 2 19.36 -0.04 -42.29
CA ALA A 2 18.42 0.47 -41.30
C ALA A 2 19.24 0.83 -40.05
N ASP A 3 19.21 2.10 -39.66
CA ASP A 3 19.94 2.65 -38.52
C ASP A 3 19.18 2.31 -37.23
N ASN A 4 19.84 1.55 -36.38
CA ASN A 4 19.31 0.94 -35.16
C ASN A 4 19.75 1.82 -33.99
N ARG A 5 18.84 2.66 -33.45
CA ARG A 5 19.11 3.48 -32.25
C ARG A 5 18.07 3.22 -31.17
N TYR A 6 18.12 2.01 -30.61
CA TYR A 6 17.66 1.78 -29.24
C TYR A 6 18.74 2.37 -28.31
N LYS A 7 18.36 3.37 -27.52
CA LYS A 7 19.23 3.89 -26.47
C LYS A 7 19.31 2.85 -25.35
N GLU A 8 20.55 2.46 -25.09
CA GLU A 8 21.05 1.65 -23.98
C GLU A 8 20.48 2.17 -22.65
N TYR A 9 19.84 1.29 -21.88
CA TYR A 9 19.48 1.57 -20.49
C TYR A 9 20.77 1.51 -19.66
N ASP A 10 21.11 2.63 -19.03
CA ASP A 10 22.24 2.74 -18.11
C ASP A 10 21.91 2.03 -16.79
N ASP A 11 22.47 0.82 -16.63
CA ASP A 11 22.28 -0.11 -15.50
C ASP A 11 23.17 0.23 -14.28
N SER A 12 23.62 1.49 -14.16
CA SER A 12 24.56 1.92 -13.12
C SER A 12 23.90 2.56 -11.89
N ARG A 13 22.57 2.48 -11.74
CA ARG A 13 21.90 2.97 -10.53
C ARG A 13 21.89 1.89 -9.46
N ASP A 14 22.84 2.00 -8.54
CA ASP A 14 22.96 1.23 -7.31
C ASP A 14 21.60 1.14 -6.58
N PRO A 15 21.06 -0.07 -6.31
CA PRO A 15 19.78 -0.26 -5.61
C PRO A 15 19.78 0.20 -4.15
N SER A 16 20.92 0.61 -3.59
CA SER A 16 21.07 0.88 -2.15
C SER A 16 20.75 2.31 -1.70
N SER A 17 20.36 3.23 -2.58
CA SER A 17 20.00 4.60 -2.19
C SER A 17 18.52 4.73 -1.78
N TYR A 18 18.10 3.91 -0.81
CA TYR A 18 16.95 4.23 0.03
C TYR A 18 17.44 5.18 1.12
N ASP A 19 17.12 6.48 1.00
CA ASP A 19 17.30 7.43 2.11
C ASP A 19 16.37 6.98 3.25
N GLY A 20 16.98 6.45 4.30
CA GLY A 20 16.29 5.87 5.45
C GLY A 20 15.57 6.94 6.27
N TYR A 21 14.28 6.75 6.48
CA TYR A 21 13.61 7.30 7.65
C TYR A 21 14.12 6.54 8.87
N ASN A 22 15.03 7.17 9.63
CA ASN A 22 15.57 6.63 10.87
C ASN A 22 14.49 6.72 11.96
N TRP A 23 13.82 5.60 12.25
CA TRP A 23 13.01 5.46 13.46
C TRP A 23 13.96 5.05 14.58
N ASP A 24 14.45 6.01 15.37
CA ASP A 24 15.18 5.71 16.59
C ASP A 24 14.23 4.99 17.57
N TYR A 25 14.31 3.66 17.58
CA TYR A 25 13.69 2.82 18.59
C TYR A 25 14.49 2.95 19.89
N ASP A 26 13.97 3.71 20.86
CA ASP A 26 14.50 3.74 22.23
C ASP A 26 14.03 2.47 22.97
N GLU A 27 14.95 1.53 23.23
CA GLU A 27 14.68 0.19 23.77
C GLU A 27 14.33 0.16 25.28
N THR A 28 13.93 1.27 25.89
CA THR A 28 13.77 1.34 27.37
C THR A 28 12.34 1.42 27.91
N GLU A 29 11.29 1.41 27.09
CA GLU A 29 9.90 1.40 27.58
C GLU A 29 9.07 0.24 27.04
N ALA A 30 9.11 -0.90 27.74
CA ALA A 30 8.09 -1.93 27.66
C ALA A 30 6.81 -1.44 28.38
N SER A 31 5.98 -0.68 27.68
CA SER A 31 4.66 -0.25 28.17
C SER A 31 3.61 -0.50 27.09
N TYR A 32 2.52 -1.16 27.49
CA TYR A 32 1.38 -1.59 26.67
C TYR A 32 1.01 -0.58 25.58
N GLY A 33 0.88 -1.06 24.34
CA GLY A 33 0.35 -0.26 23.22
C GLY A 33 -1.08 0.23 23.51
N PRO A 34 -1.54 1.29 22.81
CA PRO A 34 -2.84 1.92 23.08
C PRO A 34 -3.98 0.92 22.83
N ASP A 35 -4.86 0.81 23.83
CA ASP A 35 -6.09 0.01 23.77
C ASP A 35 -6.96 0.48 22.57
N PRO A 36 -7.27 -0.39 21.60
CA PRO A 36 -8.01 -0.02 20.39
C PRO A 36 -9.44 0.45 20.66
N TYR A 37 -9.94 0.35 21.90
CA TYR A 37 -11.28 0.77 22.28
C TYR A 37 -11.36 2.09 23.07
N ASN A 38 -10.24 2.79 23.28
CA ASN A 38 -10.22 4.07 24.01
C ASN A 38 -9.78 5.25 23.12
N MET A 39 -10.60 5.60 22.13
CA MET A 39 -10.48 6.86 21.40
C MET A 39 -11.04 8.01 22.27
N PRO A 40 -10.34 9.15 22.38
CA PRO A 40 -10.93 10.32 23.01
C PRO A 40 -12.20 10.73 22.22
N PRO A 41 -13.26 11.21 22.90
CA PRO A 41 -14.42 11.74 22.20
C PRO A 41 -13.97 12.87 21.27
N TYR A 42 -14.47 12.87 20.03
CA TYR A 42 -14.21 13.94 19.07
C TYR A 42 -14.52 15.29 19.74
N PRO A 43 -13.63 16.30 19.64
CA PRO A 43 -13.91 17.60 20.22
C PRO A 43 -15.12 18.21 19.50
N ASP A 44 -16.09 18.68 20.27
CA ASP A 44 -17.23 19.43 19.74
C ASP A 44 -16.69 20.61 18.91
N SER A 45 -17.03 20.62 17.62
CA SER A 45 -16.52 21.58 16.65
C SER A 45 -17.18 22.94 16.85
N ASP A 46 -16.50 23.83 17.57
CA ASP A 46 -16.91 25.23 17.77
C ASP A 46 -16.23 26.17 16.74
N TYR A 47 -16.20 25.76 15.47
CA TYR A 47 -15.71 26.58 14.36
C TYR A 47 -16.88 27.13 13.54
N GLY A 48 -17.20 28.39 13.80
CA GLY A 48 -18.19 29.16 13.07
C GLY A 48 -17.79 29.50 11.63
N ASP A 49 -18.81 29.52 10.78
CA ASP A 49 -18.98 30.24 9.52
C ASP A 49 -17.75 30.94 8.90
N SER A 50 -17.07 30.27 7.97
CA SER A 50 -16.54 30.94 6.77
C SER A 50 -16.48 29.96 5.59
N TYR A 51 -17.19 30.31 4.52
CA TYR A 51 -17.34 29.51 3.31
C TYR A 51 -15.99 29.32 2.57
N GLY A 52 -15.52 28.07 2.49
CA GLY A 52 -14.72 27.59 1.35
C GLY A 52 -15.67 27.06 0.26
N PRO A 53 -15.29 27.04 -1.03
CA PRO A 53 -16.19 26.61 -2.09
C PRO A 53 -16.61 25.15 -1.85
N GLU A 54 -17.93 24.91 -1.83
CA GLU A 54 -18.51 23.59 -1.65
C GLU A 54 -17.93 22.59 -2.66
N PRO A 55 -17.65 21.33 -2.27
CA PRO A 55 -17.35 20.28 -3.23
C PRO A 55 -18.60 19.98 -4.08
N PHE A 56 -18.62 20.52 -5.30
CA PHE A 56 -19.37 20.06 -6.47
C PHE A 56 -20.83 19.58 -6.22
N ALA A 57 -21.75 20.53 -6.03
CA ALA A 57 -23.19 20.25 -5.94
C ALA A 57 -23.91 20.02 -7.29
N ASP A 58 -23.23 20.11 -8.46
CA ASP A 58 -23.92 20.10 -9.78
C ASP A 58 -23.29 19.20 -10.87
N ALA A 59 -22.72 18.05 -10.51
CA ALA A 59 -22.44 17.02 -11.52
C ALA A 59 -23.71 16.19 -11.78
N PRO A 60 -24.30 16.19 -12.99
CA PRO A 60 -25.37 15.27 -13.31
C PRO A 60 -24.76 13.85 -13.35
N TYR A 61 -25.03 13.04 -12.33
CA TYR A 61 -24.88 11.59 -12.40
C TYR A 61 -25.86 11.05 -13.45
N ARG A 62 -25.53 11.24 -14.73
CA ARG A 62 -26.25 10.63 -15.84
C ARG A 62 -25.80 9.19 -15.90
N GLY A 63 -26.69 8.32 -15.45
CA GLY A 63 -26.45 6.90 -15.23
C GLY A 63 -25.73 6.20 -16.37
N GLN A 64 -24.67 5.49 -15.98
CA GLN A 64 -24.37 4.12 -16.41
C GLN A 64 -23.85 3.37 -15.17
N ASN A 65 -24.72 3.22 -14.17
CA ASN A 65 -24.55 2.24 -13.09
C ASN A 65 -24.90 0.87 -13.69
N GLU A 66 -23.94 0.15 -14.27
CA GLU A 66 -24.18 -1.26 -14.66
C GLU A 66 -22.93 -2.14 -14.50
N ARG A 67 -21.91 -1.73 -13.74
CA ARG A 67 -20.67 -2.53 -13.67
C ARG A 67 -19.93 -2.54 -12.34
N TYR A 68 -20.65 -2.29 -11.25
CA TYR A 68 -20.17 -2.54 -9.88
C TYR A 68 -20.81 -3.78 -9.23
N ASP A 69 -21.73 -4.46 -9.93
CA ASP A 69 -22.53 -5.56 -9.37
C ASP A 69 -21.84 -6.94 -9.43
N ASP A 70 -20.68 -7.07 -10.09
CA ASP A 70 -20.05 -8.38 -10.32
C ASP A 70 -19.11 -8.88 -9.19
N TYR A 71 -18.89 -8.09 -8.14
CA TYR A 71 -17.93 -8.44 -7.07
C TYR A 71 -18.53 -9.12 -5.84
N TYR A 72 -19.86 -9.23 -5.78
CA TYR A 72 -20.57 -10.12 -4.87
C TYR A 72 -21.59 -10.90 -5.70
N ALA A 73 -21.12 -11.86 -6.50
CA ALA A 73 -22.02 -12.93 -6.91
C ALA A 73 -22.59 -13.51 -5.61
N GLU A 74 -23.88 -13.30 -5.40
CA GLU A 74 -24.67 -13.92 -4.34
C GLU A 74 -24.62 -15.44 -4.55
N GLU A 75 -23.54 -16.09 -4.12
CA GLU A 75 -23.67 -17.45 -3.68
C GLU A 75 -24.66 -17.41 -2.53
N ASN A 76 -25.81 -18.04 -2.73
CA ASN A 76 -26.82 -18.25 -1.71
C ASN A 76 -26.17 -18.94 -0.50
N ILE A 77 -25.65 -18.15 0.45
CA ILE A 77 -25.35 -18.60 1.80
C ILE A 77 -26.69 -18.62 2.56
N SER A 78 -27.66 -19.38 2.04
CA SER A 78 -28.95 -19.61 2.70
C SER A 78 -28.97 -20.93 3.48
N ASP A 79 -27.93 -21.76 3.38
CA ASP A 79 -27.84 -23.06 4.07
C ASP A 79 -26.52 -23.26 4.84
N ALA A 80 -25.92 -22.18 5.36
CA ALA A 80 -24.92 -22.34 6.41
C ALA A 80 -25.64 -22.67 7.73
N GLU A 81 -26.13 -23.90 7.85
CA GLU A 81 -26.33 -24.51 9.16
C GLU A 81 -25.02 -24.31 9.94
N SER A 82 -25.07 -23.50 11.00
CA SER A 82 -23.99 -23.40 11.98
C SER A 82 -23.55 -24.81 12.34
N PRO A 83 -22.30 -25.22 12.02
CA PRO A 83 -21.84 -26.57 12.35
C PRO A 83 -21.72 -26.67 13.87
N GLY A 84 -22.71 -27.30 14.51
CA GLY A 84 -22.67 -27.90 15.83
C GLY A 84 -22.05 -27.04 16.94
N ALA A 85 -22.81 -26.08 17.46
CA ALA A 85 -22.52 -25.55 18.79
C ALA A 85 -22.64 -26.66 19.85
N ASN A 86 -21.51 -27.00 20.47
CA ASN A 86 -21.35 -27.49 21.85
C ASN A 86 -22.08 -28.78 22.29
N LEU A 87 -21.75 -29.93 21.69
CA LEU A 87 -22.16 -31.26 22.19
C LEU A 87 -20.99 -32.23 22.47
N SER A 88 -19.72 -31.77 22.45
CA SER A 88 -18.55 -32.68 22.60
C SER A 88 -17.48 -32.19 23.59
N GLU A 89 -17.23 -30.88 23.64
CA GLU A 89 -16.20 -30.32 24.53
C GLU A 89 -16.59 -30.44 26.01
N ASN A 90 -17.86 -30.19 26.34
CA ASN A 90 -18.40 -30.41 27.69
C ASN A 90 -18.41 -31.91 28.05
N ASP A 91 -18.77 -32.79 27.12
CA ASP A 91 -18.91 -34.23 27.40
C ASP A 91 -17.58 -34.91 27.76
N LEU A 92 -16.47 -34.49 27.14
CA LEU A 92 -15.15 -35.07 27.42
C LEU A 92 -14.55 -34.53 28.73
N ILE A 93 -14.75 -33.25 29.02
CA ILE A 93 -14.36 -32.64 30.29
C ILE A 93 -15.21 -33.25 31.42
N ASP A 94 -16.52 -33.40 31.23
CA ASP A 94 -17.43 -34.04 32.17
C ASP A 94 -17.04 -35.50 32.47
N LEU A 95 -16.55 -36.24 31.47
CA LEU A 95 -16.02 -37.60 31.68
C LEU A 95 -14.76 -37.61 32.54
N ILE A 96 -13.85 -36.64 32.34
CA ILE A 96 -12.64 -36.48 33.16
C ILE A 96 -13.02 -36.08 34.59
N ASP A 97 -13.92 -35.12 34.75
CA ASP A 97 -14.41 -34.64 36.05
C ASP A 97 -15.12 -35.76 36.82
N ARG A 98 -15.88 -36.62 36.13
CA ARG A 98 -16.50 -37.82 36.73
C ARG A 98 -15.47 -38.83 37.21
N ILE A 99 -14.41 -39.07 36.44
CA ILE A 99 -13.30 -39.94 36.88
C ILE A 99 -12.63 -39.34 38.11
N GLU A 100 -12.39 -38.03 38.10
CA GLU A 100 -11.78 -37.31 39.23
C GLU A 100 -12.65 -37.41 40.49
N HIS A 101 -13.94 -37.12 40.39
CA HIS A 101 -14.89 -37.26 41.51
C HIS A 101 -14.97 -38.69 42.03
N LEU A 102 -15.03 -39.68 41.14
CA LEU A 102 -15.06 -41.09 41.51
C LEU A 102 -13.79 -41.52 42.28
N VAL A 103 -12.63 -40.95 41.95
CA VAL A 103 -11.38 -41.17 42.71
C VAL A 103 -11.39 -40.38 44.03
N LEU A 104 -11.93 -39.16 44.08
CA LEU A 104 -11.95 -38.34 45.29
C LEU A 104 -12.96 -38.82 46.35
N GLU A 105 -14.13 -39.32 45.95
CA GLU A 105 -15.18 -39.81 46.86
C GLU A 105 -14.95 -41.23 47.36
N SER A 106 -14.00 -41.94 46.75
CA SER A 106 -13.77 -43.35 47.02
C SER A 106 -13.06 -43.60 48.36
N ARG A 107 -13.36 -44.76 48.97
CA ARG A 107 -13.03 -45.04 50.37
C ARG A 107 -11.52 -45.30 50.51
N THR A 108 -10.84 -44.46 51.29
CA THR A 108 -9.44 -44.66 51.66
C THR A 108 -9.30 -45.71 52.75
N LEU A 109 -8.28 -46.57 52.63
CA LEU A 109 -7.99 -47.58 53.66
C LEU A 109 -7.18 -46.94 54.81
N PRO A 110 -7.56 -47.14 56.09
CA PRO A 110 -6.79 -46.61 57.21
C PRO A 110 -5.38 -47.20 57.21
N PHE A 111 -4.37 -46.35 57.44
CA PHE A 111 -2.94 -46.70 57.40
C PHE A 111 -2.38 -47.09 56.01
N SER A 112 -3.08 -46.75 54.92
CA SER A 112 -2.60 -46.94 53.55
C SER A 112 -2.99 -45.76 52.65
N ASN A 113 -2.22 -45.51 51.60
CA ASN A 113 -2.57 -44.55 50.53
C ASN A 113 -3.48 -45.17 49.46
N ASN A 114 -3.95 -46.40 49.69
CA ASN A 114 -4.77 -47.13 48.73
C ASN A 114 -6.24 -46.72 48.84
N VAL A 115 -6.87 -46.59 47.67
CA VAL A 115 -8.25 -46.14 47.52
C VAL A 115 -9.07 -47.27 46.88
N VAL A 116 -10.27 -47.51 47.42
CA VAL A 116 -11.17 -48.57 46.93
C VAL A 116 -12.22 -47.94 46.02
N VAL A 117 -12.10 -48.22 44.72
CA VAL A 117 -12.91 -47.63 43.67
C VAL A 117 -13.72 -48.71 42.95
N ASP A 118 -14.92 -48.37 42.45
CA ASP A 118 -15.69 -49.28 41.59
C ASP A 118 -14.94 -49.50 40.27
N ARG A 119 -14.50 -50.74 40.08
CA ARG A 119 -13.73 -51.14 38.90
C ARG A 119 -14.56 -51.06 37.61
N GLU A 120 -15.84 -51.40 37.66
CA GLU A 120 -16.70 -51.43 36.47
C GLU A 120 -17.01 -50.02 36.00
N GLU A 121 -17.32 -49.11 36.93
CA GLU A 121 -17.60 -47.71 36.62
C GLU A 121 -16.36 -46.97 36.10
N LEU A 122 -15.19 -47.15 36.74
CA LEU A 122 -13.92 -46.57 36.27
C LEU A 122 -13.54 -47.06 34.87
N LEU A 123 -13.67 -48.37 34.62
CA LEU A 123 -13.36 -48.95 33.30
C LEU A 123 -14.32 -48.46 32.21
N PHE A 124 -15.58 -48.21 32.55
CA PHE A 124 -16.56 -47.63 31.64
C PHE A 124 -16.22 -46.18 31.26
N LEU A 125 -15.89 -45.34 32.24
CA LEU A 125 -15.53 -43.95 32.02
C LEU A 125 -14.23 -43.83 31.20
N VAL A 126 -13.20 -44.62 31.54
CA VAL A 126 -11.94 -44.67 30.79
C VAL A 126 -12.15 -45.22 29.37
N GLY A 127 -13.03 -46.21 29.20
CA GLY A 127 -13.42 -46.72 27.88
C GLY A 127 -14.07 -45.63 27.02
N SER A 128 -15.03 -44.91 27.59
CA SER A 128 -15.72 -43.80 26.92
C SER A 128 -14.77 -42.66 26.54
N LEU A 129 -13.81 -42.33 27.41
CA LEU A 129 -12.76 -41.35 27.10
C LEU A 129 -11.89 -41.84 25.94
N ARG A 130 -11.43 -43.09 25.98
CA ARG A 130 -10.56 -43.68 24.94
C ARG A 130 -11.25 -43.72 23.58
N ASP A 131 -12.55 -43.92 23.54
CA ASP A 131 -13.29 -44.05 22.29
C ASP A 131 -13.57 -42.67 21.67
N ASN A 132 -13.83 -41.63 22.48
CA ASN A 132 -14.18 -40.28 21.99
C ASN A 132 -12.98 -39.31 21.81
N LEU A 133 -11.94 -39.43 22.66
CA LEU A 133 -10.80 -38.51 22.68
C LEU A 133 -9.98 -38.48 21.37
N PRO A 134 -9.70 -39.63 20.70
CA PRO A 134 -8.96 -39.61 19.44
C PRO A 134 -9.67 -38.83 18.34
N ASP A 135 -11.00 -38.89 18.29
CA ASP A 135 -11.79 -38.19 17.28
C ASP A 135 -11.82 -36.68 17.54
N GLU A 136 -11.92 -36.25 18.80
CA GLU A 136 -11.82 -34.83 19.15
C GLU A 136 -10.44 -34.24 18.80
N ILE A 137 -9.36 -34.98 19.10
CA ILE A 137 -8.01 -34.54 18.72
C ILE A 137 -7.86 -34.45 17.19
N ARG A 138 -8.44 -35.40 16.44
CA ARG A 138 -8.43 -35.33 14.96
C ARG A 138 -9.18 -34.11 14.45
N ARG A 139 -10.35 -33.81 14.99
CA ARG A 139 -11.14 -32.61 14.64
C ARG A 139 -10.38 -31.33 14.94
N ALA A 140 -9.80 -31.21 16.14
CA ALA A 140 -9.00 -30.03 16.52
C ALA A 140 -7.80 -29.82 15.58
N ARG A 141 -7.06 -30.90 15.26
CA ARG A 141 -5.94 -30.83 14.30
C ARG A 141 -6.39 -30.43 12.90
N TRP A 142 -7.52 -30.97 12.45
CA TRP A 142 -8.10 -30.61 11.16
C TRP A 142 -8.50 -29.13 11.13
N LEU A 143 -9.16 -28.64 12.18
CA LEU A 143 -9.55 -27.24 12.30
C LEU A 143 -8.35 -26.29 12.29
N ILE A 144 -7.26 -26.64 12.97
CA ILE A 144 -6.01 -25.87 12.94
C ILE A 144 -5.43 -25.85 11.52
N ALA A 145 -5.40 -26.99 10.83
CA ALA A 145 -4.92 -27.07 9.45
C ALA A 145 -5.78 -26.24 8.49
N GLN A 146 -7.12 -26.27 8.64
CA GLN A 146 -8.04 -25.46 7.85
C GLN A 146 -7.83 -23.97 8.09
N ASN A 147 -7.72 -23.54 9.36
CA ASN A 147 -7.44 -22.12 9.68
C ASN A 147 -6.12 -21.65 9.05
N GLN A 148 -5.09 -22.49 9.08
CA GLN A 148 -3.81 -22.16 8.45
C GLN A 148 -3.95 -21.97 6.93
N GLN A 149 -4.75 -22.82 6.27
CA GLN A 149 -5.05 -22.69 4.84
C GLN A 149 -5.80 -21.38 4.54
N VAL A 150 -6.84 -21.07 5.32
CA VAL A 150 -7.63 -19.84 5.18
C VAL A 150 -6.76 -18.59 5.35
N ILE A 151 -5.85 -18.58 6.34
CA ILE A 151 -4.93 -17.46 6.56
C ILE A 151 -4.02 -17.27 5.35
N GLU A 152 -3.47 -18.36 4.81
CA GLU A 152 -2.56 -18.28 3.67
C GLU A 152 -3.27 -17.86 2.37
N GLU A 153 -4.48 -18.35 2.15
CA GLU A 153 -5.34 -17.91 1.05
C GLU A 153 -5.70 -16.43 1.19
N SER A 154 -6.12 -16.00 2.37
CA SER A 154 -6.46 -14.60 2.64
C SER A 154 -5.28 -13.67 2.38
N ARG A 155 -4.05 -14.09 2.76
CA ARG A 155 -2.82 -13.34 2.43
C ARG A 155 -2.60 -13.22 0.93
N ARG A 156 -2.77 -14.32 0.17
CA ARG A 156 -2.64 -14.31 -1.29
C ARG A 156 -3.67 -13.42 -1.96
N ILE A 157 -4.91 -13.41 -1.45
CA ILE A 157 -5.99 -12.54 -1.92
C ILE A 157 -5.63 -11.08 -1.64
N ALA A 158 -5.20 -10.75 -0.42
CA ALA A 158 -4.78 -9.40 -0.06
C ALA A 158 -3.65 -8.88 -0.97
N ASP A 159 -2.60 -9.69 -1.17
CA ASP A 159 -1.50 -9.35 -2.09
C ASP A 159 -1.99 -9.11 -3.52
N THR A 160 -3.00 -9.87 -3.95
CA THR A 160 -3.57 -9.74 -5.29
C THR A 160 -4.38 -8.46 -5.43
N ILE A 161 -5.18 -8.11 -4.41
CA ILE A 161 -5.94 -6.86 -4.37
C ILE A 161 -5.01 -5.66 -4.41
N ILE A 162 -3.93 -5.67 -3.61
CA ILE A 162 -2.93 -4.58 -3.60
C ILE A 162 -2.32 -4.41 -4.98
N ARG A 163 -1.83 -5.51 -5.60
CA ARG A 163 -1.26 -5.45 -6.95
C ARG A 163 -2.25 -4.98 -8.02
N GLN A 164 -3.53 -5.32 -7.89
CA GLN A 164 -4.57 -4.84 -8.80
C GLN A 164 -4.84 -3.35 -8.62
N ALA A 165 -4.91 -2.88 -7.37
CA ALA A 165 -5.08 -1.47 -7.04
C ALA A 165 -3.92 -0.62 -7.59
N GLU A 166 -2.67 -1.04 -7.37
CA GLU A 166 -1.48 -0.35 -7.89
C GLU A 166 -1.49 -0.25 -9.43
N ARG A 167 -1.86 -1.33 -10.12
CA ARG A 167 -1.98 -1.34 -11.59
C ARG A 167 -3.10 -0.41 -12.06
N HIS A 168 -4.23 -0.42 -11.36
CA HIS A 168 -5.36 0.42 -11.68
C HIS A 168 -5.02 1.90 -11.47
N GLU A 169 -4.36 2.25 -10.36
CA GLU A 169 -3.88 3.60 -10.06
C GLU A 169 -2.91 4.10 -11.15
N ALA A 170 -1.92 3.30 -11.52
CA ALA A 170 -0.97 3.64 -12.58
C ALA A 170 -1.65 3.87 -13.94
N THR A 171 -2.72 3.13 -14.23
CA THR A 171 -3.50 3.29 -15.46
C THR A 171 -4.34 4.57 -15.38
N MET A 172 -5.06 4.77 -14.27
CA MET A 172 -5.88 5.95 -14.01
C MET A 172 -5.08 7.24 -14.07
N ILE A 173 -3.87 7.30 -13.48
CA ILE A 173 -2.99 8.48 -13.53
C ILE A 173 -2.58 8.81 -14.97
N ASN A 174 -2.28 7.79 -15.78
CA ASN A 174 -1.89 7.99 -17.17
C ASN A 174 -3.08 8.39 -18.07
N GLU A 175 -4.27 7.87 -17.78
CA GLU A 175 -5.51 8.18 -18.49
C GLU A 175 -6.16 9.49 -18.04
N HIS A 176 -5.74 10.04 -16.90
CA HIS A 176 -6.32 11.26 -16.37
C HIS A 176 -6.07 12.45 -17.30
N GLU A 177 -7.15 13.12 -17.69
CA GLU A 177 -7.13 14.28 -18.59
C GLU A 177 -6.18 15.39 -18.10
N ILE A 178 -6.04 15.56 -16.78
CA ILE A 178 -5.11 16.53 -16.18
C ILE A 178 -3.66 16.17 -16.52
N THR A 179 -3.27 14.90 -16.47
CA THR A 179 -1.90 14.46 -16.83
C THR A 179 -1.61 14.73 -18.31
N LEU A 180 -2.58 14.46 -19.19
CA LEU A 180 -2.46 14.75 -20.62
C LEU A 180 -2.36 16.26 -20.88
N GLN A 181 -3.25 17.06 -20.27
CA GLN A 181 -3.22 18.51 -20.35
C GLN A 181 -1.91 19.08 -19.79
N ALA A 182 -1.39 18.54 -18.68
CA ALA A 182 -0.12 18.94 -18.10
C ALA A 182 1.06 18.66 -19.07
N ARG A 183 1.09 17.47 -19.69
CA ARG A 183 2.09 17.13 -20.73
C ARG A 183 1.98 18.07 -21.93
N GLN A 184 0.78 18.37 -22.39
CA GLN A 184 0.56 19.29 -23.50
C GLN A 184 1.04 20.71 -23.15
N ARG A 185 0.71 21.24 -21.97
CA ARG A 185 1.18 22.55 -21.48
C ARG A 185 2.69 22.59 -21.32
N ALA A 186 3.30 21.51 -20.84
CA ALA A 186 4.76 21.39 -20.74
C ALA A 186 5.42 21.48 -22.12
N ASN A 187 4.90 20.74 -23.11
CA ASN A 187 5.38 20.80 -24.49
C ASN A 187 5.23 22.21 -25.08
N GLN A 188 4.08 22.86 -24.90
CA GLN A 188 3.85 24.24 -25.35
C GLN A 188 4.83 25.22 -24.71
N THR A 189 5.12 25.06 -23.41
CA THR A 189 6.10 25.89 -22.70
C THR A 189 7.50 25.70 -23.27
N ILE A 190 7.90 24.45 -23.55
CA ILE A 190 9.20 24.13 -24.16
C ILE A 190 9.30 24.73 -25.56
N GLU A 191 8.26 24.61 -26.38
CA GLU A 191 8.22 25.18 -27.72
C GLU A 191 8.32 26.71 -27.70
N ALA A 192 7.56 27.37 -26.81
CA ALA A 192 7.60 28.80 -26.62
C ALA A 192 8.98 29.28 -26.12
N ALA A 193 9.58 28.56 -25.17
CA ALA A 193 10.93 28.85 -24.67
C ALA A 193 11.98 28.71 -25.79
N ASN A 194 11.91 27.64 -26.58
CA ASN A 194 12.80 27.43 -27.72
C ASN A 194 12.64 28.50 -28.80
N HIS A 195 11.39 28.93 -29.07
CA HIS A 195 11.13 30.02 -30.00
C HIS A 195 11.72 31.35 -29.50
N SER A 196 11.46 31.70 -28.25
CA SER A 196 12.02 32.89 -27.62
C SER A 196 13.55 32.88 -27.63
N ALA A 197 14.17 31.74 -27.31
CA ALA A 197 15.62 31.58 -27.36
C ALA A 197 16.19 31.82 -28.77
N ARG A 198 15.51 31.34 -29.82
CA ARG A 198 15.90 31.62 -31.21
C ARG A 198 15.80 33.10 -31.53
N GLN A 199 14.70 33.75 -31.16
CA GLN A 199 14.50 35.19 -31.41
C GLN A 199 15.56 36.04 -30.69
N ILE A 200 15.88 35.71 -29.44
CA ILE A 200 16.94 36.40 -28.68
C ILE A 200 18.29 36.23 -29.39
N ARG A 201 18.60 35.00 -29.85
CA ARG A 201 19.85 34.72 -30.56
C ARG A 201 19.95 35.49 -31.87
N GLU A 202 18.90 35.49 -32.66
CA GLU A 202 18.83 36.23 -33.93
C GLU A 202 18.96 37.73 -33.70
N GLY A 203 18.22 38.29 -32.73
CA GLY A 203 18.33 39.70 -32.37
C GLY A 203 19.71 40.10 -31.85
N ALA A 204 20.37 39.22 -31.09
CA ALA A 204 21.74 39.44 -30.62
C ALA A 204 22.75 39.43 -31.78
N LEU A 205 22.59 38.52 -32.75
CA LEU A 205 23.42 38.47 -33.95
C LEU A 205 23.23 39.70 -34.83
N GLU A 206 21.98 40.12 -35.04
CA GLU A 206 21.68 41.33 -35.81
C GLU A 206 22.26 42.58 -35.13
N TYR A 207 22.12 42.68 -33.81
CA TYR A 207 22.71 43.77 -33.04
C TYR A 207 24.24 43.78 -33.15
N ALA A 208 24.88 42.61 -32.96
CA ALA A 208 26.33 42.49 -33.10
C ALA A 208 26.80 42.89 -34.51
N GLY A 209 26.09 42.45 -35.55
CA GLY A 209 26.37 42.84 -36.94
C GLY A 209 26.34 44.36 -37.12
N LYS A 210 25.24 45.03 -36.72
CA LYS A 210 25.14 46.49 -36.81
C LYS A 210 26.25 47.22 -36.05
N ARG A 211 26.68 46.70 -34.90
CA ARG A 211 27.78 47.28 -34.12
C ARG A 211 29.14 47.09 -34.80
N LEU A 212 29.34 45.97 -35.49
CA LEU A 212 30.54 45.70 -36.27
C LEU A 212 30.60 46.59 -37.52
N ASP A 213 29.48 46.78 -38.24
CA ASP A 213 29.41 47.67 -39.40
C ASP A 213 29.81 49.12 -39.02
N VAL A 214 29.27 49.63 -37.91
CA VAL A 214 29.62 50.97 -37.40
C VAL A 214 31.11 51.07 -37.04
N LEU A 215 31.68 50.00 -36.47
CA LEU A 215 33.10 49.96 -36.14
C LEU A 215 33.98 49.94 -37.40
N GLU A 216 33.57 49.19 -38.43
CA GLU A 216 34.25 49.13 -39.73
C GLU A 216 34.30 50.51 -40.40
N ASP A 217 33.17 51.23 -40.42
CA ASP A 217 33.09 52.59 -40.97
C ASP A 217 34.05 53.54 -40.24
N GLN A 218 34.06 53.49 -38.92
CA GLN A 218 34.95 54.32 -38.09
C GLN A 218 36.42 54.02 -38.34
N LEU A 219 36.80 52.74 -38.37
CA LEU A 219 38.18 52.33 -38.65
C LEU A 219 38.61 52.72 -40.06
N THR A 220 37.73 52.59 -41.05
CA THR A 220 37.98 53.01 -42.43
C THR A 220 38.23 54.52 -42.52
N ALA A 221 37.40 55.32 -41.83
CA ALA A 221 37.58 56.78 -41.78
C ALA A 221 38.95 57.17 -41.17
N ILE A 222 39.34 56.51 -40.07
CA ILE A 222 40.66 56.71 -39.43
C ILE A 222 41.79 56.33 -40.40
N LEU A 223 41.66 55.21 -41.10
CA LEU A 223 42.66 54.72 -42.04
C LEU A 223 42.86 55.69 -43.22
N VAL A 224 41.77 56.23 -43.77
CA VAL A 224 41.81 57.27 -44.81
C VAL A 224 42.53 58.53 -44.29
N MET A 225 42.25 58.95 -43.05
CA MET A 225 42.90 60.10 -42.43
C MET A 225 44.42 59.89 -42.28
N ILE A 226 44.85 58.71 -41.82
CA ILE A 226 46.28 58.34 -41.71
C ILE A 226 46.95 58.35 -43.08
N GLN A 227 46.30 57.79 -44.11
CA GLN A 227 46.84 57.80 -45.48
C GLN A 227 47.01 59.22 -46.02
N LYS A 228 46.05 60.11 -45.74
CA LYS A 228 46.14 61.52 -46.10
C LYS A 228 47.32 62.20 -45.41
N ASN A 229 47.41 62.10 -44.08
CA ASN A 229 48.51 62.67 -43.31
C ASN A 229 49.89 62.16 -43.78
N LYS A 230 49.98 60.88 -44.14
CA LYS A 230 51.23 60.29 -44.67
C LYS A 230 51.62 60.85 -46.04
N LYS A 231 50.65 61.22 -46.89
CA LYS A 231 50.92 61.88 -48.18
C LYS A 231 51.40 63.32 -48.01
N GLU A 232 50.90 64.03 -47.01
CA GLU A 232 51.30 65.42 -46.71
C GLU A 232 52.71 65.53 -46.12
N LEU A 233 53.25 64.44 -45.56
CA LEU A 233 54.62 64.36 -45.00
C LEU A 233 55.69 63.92 -46.02
N ARG A 234 55.31 63.67 -47.28
CA ARG A 234 56.23 63.34 -48.39
C ARG A 234 56.38 64.53 -49.31
#